data_AF-A0A496XAF7-F1
#
_entry.id   AF-A0A496XAF7-F1
#
_cell.length_a   1.000
_cell.length_b   1.000
_cell.length_c   1.000
_cell.angle_alpha   90.00
_cell.angle_beta   90.00
_cell.angle_gamma   90.00
#
_symmetry.space_group_name_H-M   'P 1'
#
loop_
_entity.id
_entity.type
_entity.pdbx_description
1 polymer ?
#
loop_
_entity_poly.entity_id
_entity_poly.type
_entity_poly.pdbx_seq_one_letter_code
_entity_poly.pdbx_strand_id
1 'polypeptide(L)'
;MSQAYTKEKVIQLCRNLLKTAEKFDPQAQNFDSVKSELLSWVQQTGSWGWLYNRPANQLLSEMAALMGKRADDMPSPETMSQEALDDQVLASMYEGVEVEQDNEGLLMLMTIAWQGHSRAMDMFNQSMDELLSQVAAGSDDALFKAVLVDPAVMVSPVVQGRIAQGVLMDDNGFFMALSKALIKAKPRRPVEKYDPIRYLVGVLDETGILDNFSWEDIYEIFVEHLKLYPSDSEDPHSGLKKLINGIRAQSGK
;
A
#
# COMPACT_ATOMS: atom_id res chain seq x y z
N MET A 1 26.51 -0.03 5.57
CA MET A 1 26.83 -1.37 5.03
C MET A 1 25.65 -2.25 5.37
N SER A 2 24.74 -2.50 4.42
CA SER A 2 23.57 -3.36 4.62
C SER A 2 24.07 -4.78 4.91
N GLN A 3 23.65 -5.36 6.04
CA GLN A 3 23.83 -6.79 6.26
C GLN A 3 22.95 -7.52 5.25
N ALA A 4 23.53 -8.38 4.42
CA ALA A 4 22.76 -9.20 3.49
C ALA A 4 21.79 -10.10 4.29
N TYR A 5 20.49 -9.98 4.02
CA TYR A 5 19.48 -10.87 4.61
C TYR A 5 19.75 -12.30 4.14
N THR A 6 19.68 -13.27 5.05
CA THR A 6 19.68 -14.69 4.65
C THR A 6 18.30 -15.09 4.16
N LYS A 7 18.22 -16.20 3.43
CA LYS A 7 16.95 -16.74 2.92
C LYS A 7 15.96 -17.00 4.04
N GLU A 8 16.41 -17.59 5.14
CA GLU A 8 15.59 -17.89 6.31
C GLU A 8 15.01 -16.63 6.94
N LYS A 9 15.83 -15.57 7.02
CA LYS A 9 15.39 -14.25 7.51
C LYS A 9 14.32 -13.64 6.61
N VAL A 10 14.47 -13.72 5.29
CA VAL A 10 13.45 -13.20 4.35
C VAL A 10 12.15 -14.01 4.43
N ILE A 11 12.23 -15.34 4.52
CA ILE A 11 11.04 -16.19 4.73
C ILE A 11 10.31 -15.77 6.01
N GLN A 12 11.05 -15.57 7.11
CA GLN A 12 10.46 -15.18 8.38
C GLN A 12 9.86 -13.77 8.34
N LEU A 13 10.55 -12.82 7.71
CA LEU A 13 10.04 -11.47 7.45
C LEU A 13 8.71 -11.53 6.68
N CYS A 14 8.66 -12.27 5.58
CA CYS A 14 7.44 -12.41 4.77
C CYS A 14 6.28 -13.01 5.58
N ARG A 15 6.52 -14.04 6.39
CA ARG A 15 5.50 -14.64 7.26
C ARG A 15 4.93 -13.63 8.25
N ASN A 16 5.82 -12.84 8.86
CA ASN A 16 5.42 -11.83 9.83
C ASN A 16 4.67 -10.66 9.16
N LEU A 17 5.09 -10.22 7.98
CA LEU A 17 4.38 -9.21 7.19
C LEU A 17 2.95 -9.67 6.82
N LEU A 18 2.80 -10.91 6.34
CA LEU A 18 1.47 -11.47 6.02
C LEU A 18 0.60 -11.57 7.27
N LYS A 19 1.14 -12.07 8.38
CA LYS A 19 0.40 -12.20 9.64
C LYS A 19 -0.05 -10.84 10.18
N THR A 20 0.79 -9.82 10.08
CA THR A 20 0.41 -8.45 10.48
C THR A 20 -0.67 -7.88 9.58
N ALA A 21 -0.58 -8.08 8.26
CA ALA A 21 -1.60 -7.64 7.30
C ALA A 21 -2.97 -8.30 7.57
N GLU A 22 -2.99 -9.61 7.83
CA GLU A 22 -4.21 -10.37 8.18
C GLU A 22 -4.91 -9.86 9.45
N LYS A 23 -4.15 -9.34 10.43
CA LYS A 23 -4.74 -8.78 11.66
C LYS A 23 -5.22 -7.34 11.54
N PHE A 24 -4.74 -6.60 10.55
CA PHE A 24 -5.14 -5.21 10.32
C PHE A 24 -6.49 -5.14 9.56
N ASP A 25 -6.77 -6.14 8.71
CA ASP A 25 -7.98 -6.22 7.88
C ASP A 25 -9.32 -6.29 8.68
N PRO A 26 -9.42 -6.99 9.83
CA PRO A 26 -10.64 -7.02 10.65
C PRO A 26 -10.91 -5.75 11.46
N GLN A 27 -9.89 -4.95 11.80
CA GLN A 27 -10.09 -3.69 12.53
C GLN A 27 -10.60 -2.57 11.62
N ALA A 28 -10.32 -2.66 10.31
CA ALA A 28 -10.95 -1.83 9.29
C ALA A 28 -12.46 -2.09 9.15
N GLN A 29 -12.98 -3.25 9.59
CA GLN A 29 -14.42 -3.55 9.57
C GLN A 29 -15.19 -2.87 10.72
N ASN A 30 -14.50 -2.24 11.67
CA ASN A 30 -15.11 -1.31 12.64
C ASN A 30 -15.31 0.10 12.07
N PHE A 31 -15.13 0.31 10.76
CA PHE A 31 -15.31 1.61 10.12
C PHE A 31 -16.70 2.22 10.38
N ASP A 32 -17.74 1.38 10.46
CA ASP A 32 -19.10 1.84 10.72
C ASP A 32 -19.28 2.41 12.14
N SER A 33 -18.50 1.96 13.13
CA SER A 33 -18.58 2.51 14.50
C SER A 33 -17.90 3.87 14.63
N VAL A 34 -16.93 4.21 13.76
CA VAL A 34 -16.16 5.47 13.82
C VAL A 34 -16.64 6.49 12.77
N LYS A 35 -17.52 6.07 11.85
CA LYS A 35 -17.97 6.88 10.70
C LYS A 35 -18.59 8.23 11.08
N SER A 36 -19.36 8.29 12.16
CA SER A 36 -19.97 9.55 12.64
C SER A 36 -18.95 10.54 13.18
N GLU A 37 -17.88 10.03 13.80
CA GLU A 37 -16.79 10.83 14.36
C GLU A 37 -15.86 11.31 13.24
N LEU A 38 -15.62 10.48 12.22
CA LEU A 38 -14.86 10.87 11.04
C LEU A 38 -15.54 11.95 10.21
N LEU A 39 -16.87 12.00 10.20
CA LEU A 39 -17.59 13.00 9.42
C LEU A 39 -17.29 14.42 9.90
N SER A 40 -17.15 14.64 11.21
CA SER A 40 -16.80 15.96 11.75
C SER A 40 -15.39 16.37 11.33
N TRP A 41 -14.45 15.42 11.32
CA TRP A 41 -13.09 15.62 10.82
C TRP A 41 -13.05 15.90 9.33
N VAL A 42 -13.80 15.17 8.51
CA VAL A 42 -13.92 15.44 7.07
C VAL A 42 -14.56 16.80 6.83
N GLN A 43 -15.54 17.23 7.64
CA GLN A 43 -16.13 18.57 7.54
C GLN A 43 -15.14 19.68 7.91
N GLN A 44 -14.24 19.43 8.88
CA GLN A 44 -13.23 20.39 9.31
C GLN A 44 -12.01 20.44 8.37
N THR A 45 -11.53 19.29 7.92
CA THR A 45 -10.30 19.12 7.13
C THR A 45 -10.56 18.99 5.62
N GLY A 46 -11.83 18.88 5.22
CA GLY A 46 -12.31 18.77 3.85
C GLY A 46 -12.32 17.33 3.30
N SER A 47 -11.18 16.66 3.29
CA SER A 47 -11.00 15.31 2.73
C SER A 47 -9.68 14.71 3.24
N TRP A 48 -9.51 13.39 3.21
CA TRP A 48 -8.20 12.75 3.44
C TRP A 48 -7.32 12.72 2.18
N GLY A 49 -7.84 13.06 1.00
CA GLY A 49 -7.12 12.84 -0.26
C GLY A 49 -5.80 13.63 -0.38
N TRP A 50 -5.60 14.67 0.44
CA TRP A 50 -4.33 15.39 0.50
C TRP A 50 -3.21 14.55 1.14
N LEU A 51 -3.55 13.56 1.97
CA LEU A 51 -2.60 12.65 2.60
C LEU A 51 -1.92 11.73 1.57
N TYR A 52 -2.53 11.46 0.43
CA TYR A 52 -1.93 10.66 -0.65
C TYR A 52 -0.67 11.28 -1.26
N ASN A 53 -0.43 12.59 -1.05
CA ASN A 53 0.82 13.22 -1.48
C ASN A 53 2.01 12.87 -0.59
N ARG A 54 1.78 12.19 0.55
CA ARG A 54 2.82 11.67 1.41
C ARG A 54 3.15 10.23 0.98
N PRO A 55 4.43 9.86 0.87
CA PRO A 55 4.83 8.47 0.71
C PRO A 55 4.23 7.57 1.79
N ALA A 56 3.88 6.33 1.44
CA ALA A 56 3.22 5.39 2.36
C ALA A 56 4.02 5.14 3.65
N ASN A 57 5.35 5.08 3.54
CA ASN A 57 6.27 4.93 4.68
C ASN A 57 6.31 6.16 5.60
N GLN A 58 6.17 7.37 5.03
CA GLN A 58 6.05 8.60 5.80
C GLN A 58 4.75 8.62 6.58
N LEU A 59 3.62 8.26 5.96
CA LEU A 59 2.33 8.13 6.64
C LEU A 59 2.44 7.16 7.82
N LEU A 60 3.06 5.99 7.62
CA LEU A 60 3.25 5.01 8.69
C LEU A 60 4.06 5.57 9.87
N SER A 61 5.14 6.30 9.56
CA SER A 61 6.00 6.92 10.58
C SER A 61 5.27 8.00 11.38
N GLU A 62 4.47 8.82 10.71
CA GLU A 62 3.67 9.87 11.35
C GLU A 62 2.52 9.27 12.17
N MET A 63 1.89 8.19 11.71
CA MET A 63 0.88 7.46 12.49
C MET A 63 1.50 6.90 13.78
N ALA A 64 2.69 6.31 13.71
CA ALA A 64 3.41 5.85 14.89
C ALA A 64 3.66 6.99 15.89
N ALA A 65 4.07 8.16 15.40
CA ALA A 65 4.27 9.34 16.24
C ALA A 65 2.99 9.79 16.95
N LEU A 66 1.83 9.76 16.27
CA LEU A 66 0.53 10.08 16.89
C LEU A 66 0.12 9.07 17.97
N MET A 67 0.59 7.83 17.87
CA MET A 67 0.39 6.77 18.86
C MET A 67 1.39 6.84 20.02
N GLY A 68 2.19 7.90 20.11
CA GLY A 68 3.24 8.04 21.13
C GLY A 68 4.42 7.09 20.94
N LYS A 69 4.52 6.43 19.78
CA LYS A 69 5.61 5.53 19.40
C LYS A 69 6.60 6.28 18.51
N ARG A 70 7.89 5.98 18.60
CA ARG A 70 8.85 6.41 17.59
C ARG A 70 8.76 5.48 16.39
N ALA A 71 9.08 5.97 15.20
CA ALA A 71 9.23 5.09 14.03
C ALA A 71 10.27 3.98 14.29
N ASP A 72 11.29 4.26 15.12
CA ASP A 72 12.30 3.29 15.58
C ASP A 72 11.72 2.21 16.52
N ASP A 73 10.56 2.46 17.15
CA ASP A 73 9.88 1.49 18.00
C ASP A 73 9.05 0.49 17.17
N MET A 74 8.81 0.80 15.89
CA MET A 74 8.25 -0.18 14.96
C MET A 74 9.30 -1.25 14.67
N PRO A 75 8.91 -2.52 14.62
CA PRO A 75 9.87 -3.58 14.35
C PRO A 75 10.50 -3.37 12.97
N SER A 76 11.81 -3.15 12.95
CA SER A 76 12.59 -3.07 11.70
C SER A 76 12.43 -4.36 10.89
N PRO A 77 12.69 -4.36 9.56
CA PRO A 77 12.66 -5.61 8.81
C PRO A 77 13.66 -6.64 9.38
N GLU A 78 14.79 -6.21 9.93
CA GLU A 78 15.68 -7.06 10.73
C GLU A 78 14.96 -7.68 11.93
N THR A 79 14.26 -6.89 12.75
CA THR A 79 13.50 -7.39 13.91
C THR A 79 12.41 -8.36 13.48
N MET A 80 11.65 -8.01 12.43
CA MET A 80 10.62 -8.87 11.85
C MET A 80 11.20 -10.13 11.19
N SER A 81 12.50 -10.19 10.91
CA SER A 81 13.15 -11.38 10.34
C SER A 81 13.69 -12.36 11.38
N GLN A 82 13.73 -11.98 12.67
CA GLN A 82 14.41 -12.76 13.72
C GLN A 82 13.56 -13.89 14.28
N GLU A 83 12.31 -13.61 14.68
CA GLU A 83 11.45 -14.57 15.35
C GLU A 83 10.01 -14.49 14.81
N ALA A 84 9.26 -15.57 14.94
CA ALA A 84 7.85 -15.58 14.56
C ALA A 84 7.05 -14.67 15.50
N LEU A 85 6.29 -13.73 14.92
CA LEU A 85 5.37 -12.91 15.68
C LEU A 85 4.21 -13.78 16.14
N ASP A 86 4.15 -14.10 17.44
CA ASP A 86 2.97 -14.72 18.02
C ASP A 86 1.87 -13.68 18.30
N ASP A 87 0.69 -14.15 18.73
CA ASP A 87 -0.44 -13.25 18.94
C ASP A 87 -0.27 -12.34 20.16
N GLN A 88 0.53 -12.76 21.13
CA GLN A 88 0.82 -12.02 22.35
C GLN A 88 1.80 -10.88 22.08
N VAL A 89 2.84 -11.13 21.28
CA VAL A 89 3.78 -10.10 20.82
C VAL A 89 3.04 -9.05 19.99
N LEU A 90 2.19 -9.48 19.06
CA LEU A 90 1.36 -8.55 18.27
C LEU A 90 0.42 -7.74 19.17
N ALA A 91 -0.24 -8.35 20.14
CA ALA A 91 -1.10 -7.62 21.09
C ALA A 91 -0.31 -6.59 21.91
N SER A 92 0.89 -6.97 22.37
CA SER A 92 1.77 -6.08 23.15
C SER A 92 2.26 -4.86 22.36
N MET A 93 2.37 -4.95 21.02
CA MET A 93 2.73 -3.81 20.17
C MET A 93 1.68 -2.69 20.23
N TYR A 94 0.43 -3.04 20.49
CA TYR A 94 -0.70 -2.11 20.60
C TYR A 94 -1.07 -1.80 22.06
N GLU A 95 -0.44 -2.45 23.04
CA GLU A 95 -0.70 -2.23 24.45
C GLU A 95 -0.08 -0.89 24.89
N GLY A 96 -0.88 -0.06 25.58
CA GLY A 96 -0.46 1.28 26.02
C GLY A 96 -0.33 2.33 24.91
N VAL A 97 -0.94 2.09 23.74
CA VAL A 97 -1.11 3.15 22.73
C VAL A 97 -2.21 4.09 23.20
N GLU A 98 -1.81 5.27 23.67
CA GLU A 98 -2.71 6.40 23.94
C GLU A 98 -2.51 7.42 22.82
N VAL A 99 -3.54 7.60 21.99
CA VAL A 99 -3.60 8.68 21.02
C VAL A 99 -4.29 9.84 21.72
N GLU A 100 -3.71 11.04 21.67
CA GLU A 100 -4.40 12.23 22.18
C GLU A 100 -5.75 12.35 21.47
N GLN A 101 -6.82 12.62 22.21
CA GLN A 101 -8.19 12.67 21.67
C GLN A 101 -8.32 13.60 20.45
N ASP A 102 -7.56 14.70 20.43
CA ASP A 102 -7.51 15.66 19.34
C ASP A 102 -6.80 15.12 18.06
N ASN A 103 -6.14 13.97 18.14
CA ASN A 103 -5.40 13.34 17.04
C ASN A 103 -6.05 12.05 16.51
N GLU A 104 -7.05 11.51 17.21
CA GLU A 104 -7.72 10.24 16.82
C GLU A 104 -8.31 10.31 15.40
N GLY A 105 -8.96 11.41 15.05
CA GLY A 105 -9.54 11.59 13.73
C GLY A 105 -8.47 11.73 12.64
N LEU A 106 -7.38 12.45 12.91
CA LEU A 106 -6.25 12.53 11.97
C LEU A 106 -5.61 11.16 11.75
N LEU A 107 -5.37 10.40 12.82
CA LEU A 107 -4.83 9.03 12.75
C LEU A 107 -5.74 8.12 11.90
N MET A 108 -7.05 8.25 12.04
CA MET A 108 -8.00 7.49 11.25
C MET A 108 -8.01 7.91 9.77
N LEU A 109 -7.94 9.21 9.46
CA LEU A 109 -7.78 9.68 8.07
C LEU A 109 -6.47 9.19 7.44
N MET A 110 -5.39 9.14 8.21
CA MET A 110 -4.10 8.58 7.78
C MET A 110 -4.19 7.07 7.56
N THR A 111 -4.92 6.34 8.40
CA THR A 111 -5.20 4.91 8.19
C THR A 111 -5.96 4.68 6.89
N ILE A 112 -7.01 5.47 6.60
CA ILE A 112 -7.76 5.40 5.34
C ILE A 112 -6.85 5.68 4.13
N ALA A 113 -6.02 6.72 4.21
CA ALA A 113 -5.06 7.04 3.16
C ALA A 113 -4.06 5.89 2.96
N TRP A 114 -3.47 5.36 4.02
CA TRP A 114 -2.54 4.23 3.96
C TRP A 114 -3.18 2.98 3.31
N GLN A 115 -4.45 2.67 3.66
CA GLN A 115 -5.22 1.63 2.96
C GLN A 115 -5.45 1.95 1.48
N GLY A 116 -5.59 3.22 1.11
CA GLY A 116 -5.60 3.63 -0.30
C GLY A 116 -4.29 3.34 -1.03
N HIS A 117 -3.12 3.53 -0.41
CA HIS A 117 -1.84 3.10 -0.99
C HIS A 117 -1.84 1.58 -1.21
N SER A 118 -2.26 0.79 -0.21
CA SER A 118 -2.35 -0.68 -0.35
C SER A 118 -3.30 -1.10 -1.48
N ARG A 119 -4.49 -0.48 -1.58
CA ARG A 119 -5.46 -0.77 -2.66
C ARG A 119 -4.90 -0.41 -4.04
N ALA A 120 -4.14 0.68 -4.15
CA ALA A 120 -3.47 1.04 -5.40
C ALA A 120 -2.42 -0.01 -5.79
N MET A 121 -1.62 -0.48 -4.83
CA MET A 121 -0.68 -1.58 -5.05
C MET A 121 -1.41 -2.84 -5.52
N ASP A 122 -2.57 -3.14 -4.93
CA ASP A 122 -3.32 -4.32 -5.33
C ASP A 122 -3.89 -4.23 -6.75
N MET A 123 -4.37 -3.06 -7.13
CA MET A 123 -5.03 -2.85 -8.42
C MET A 123 -4.04 -2.62 -9.57
N PHE A 124 -2.93 -1.94 -9.29
CA PHE A 124 -2.04 -1.37 -10.30
C PHE A 124 -0.55 -1.60 -10.03
N ASN A 125 -0.19 -2.33 -8.95
CA ASN A 125 1.20 -2.54 -8.51
C ASN A 125 1.96 -1.22 -8.28
N GLN A 126 1.24 -0.15 -7.92
CA GLN A 126 1.78 1.17 -7.67
C GLN A 126 1.10 1.75 -6.44
N SER A 127 1.85 2.40 -5.57
CA SER A 127 1.26 3.15 -4.47
C SER A 127 0.51 4.40 -4.97
N MET A 128 -0.31 5.02 -4.11
CA MET A 128 -1.00 6.27 -4.48
C MET A 128 -0.02 7.43 -4.74
N ASP A 129 1.07 7.52 -3.99
CA ASP A 129 2.11 8.53 -4.18
C ASP A 129 2.92 8.32 -5.47
N GLU A 130 3.18 7.08 -5.87
CA GLU A 130 3.81 6.76 -7.17
C GLU A 130 2.91 7.14 -8.34
N LEU A 131 1.60 6.86 -8.24
CA LEU A 131 0.63 7.30 -9.23
C LEU A 131 0.61 8.83 -9.32
N LEU A 132 0.55 9.54 -8.18
CA LEU A 132 0.56 11.01 -8.16
C LEU A 132 1.87 11.61 -8.68
N SER A 133 3.01 10.96 -8.46
CA SER A 133 4.29 11.37 -9.04
C SER A 133 4.26 11.30 -10.58
N GLN A 134 3.62 10.29 -11.14
CA GLN A 134 3.40 10.21 -12.59
C GLN A 134 2.40 11.25 -13.10
N VAL A 135 1.37 11.59 -12.32
CA VAL A 135 0.47 12.70 -12.67
C VAL A 135 1.24 14.01 -12.73
N ALA A 136 2.14 14.26 -11.76
CA ALA A 136 3.00 15.43 -11.76
C ALA A 136 3.94 15.46 -12.99
N ALA A 137 4.30 14.30 -13.52
CA ALA A 137 5.03 14.15 -14.78
C ALA A 137 4.15 14.22 -16.05
N GLY A 138 2.84 14.43 -15.91
CA GLY A 138 1.89 14.63 -17.02
C GLY A 138 1.09 13.39 -17.44
N SER A 139 1.07 12.33 -16.62
CA SER A 139 0.31 11.11 -16.94
C SER A 139 -1.17 11.20 -16.51
N ASP A 140 -2.05 11.44 -17.47
CA ASP A 140 -3.51 11.40 -17.25
C ASP A 140 -4.00 9.97 -16.91
N ASP A 141 -3.35 8.93 -17.44
CA ASP A 141 -3.67 7.54 -17.10
C ASP A 141 -3.44 7.24 -15.62
N ALA A 142 -2.33 7.72 -15.05
CA ALA A 142 -2.04 7.59 -13.62
C ALA A 142 -3.07 8.33 -12.77
N LEU A 143 -3.56 9.50 -13.23
CA LEU A 143 -4.62 10.25 -12.56
C LEU A 143 -5.91 9.44 -12.52
N PHE A 144 -6.33 8.88 -13.65
CA PHE A 144 -7.55 8.08 -13.71
C PHE A 144 -7.44 6.80 -12.87
N LYS A 145 -6.26 6.16 -12.83
CA LYS A 145 -5.99 5.03 -11.92
C LYS A 145 -6.14 5.47 -10.46
N ALA A 146 -5.52 6.57 -10.05
CA ALA A 146 -5.62 7.08 -8.69
C ALA A 146 -7.10 7.38 -8.29
N VAL A 147 -7.87 8.00 -9.19
CA VAL A 147 -9.30 8.28 -8.98
C VAL A 147 -10.11 6.98 -8.87
N LEU A 148 -9.76 5.93 -9.62
CA LEU A 148 -10.41 4.61 -9.53
C LEU A 148 -10.13 3.90 -8.19
N VAL A 149 -8.96 4.13 -7.59
CA VAL A 149 -8.64 3.62 -6.24
C VAL A 149 -9.50 4.33 -5.21
N ASP A 150 -9.46 5.67 -5.22
CA ASP A 150 -10.17 6.51 -4.27
C ASP A 150 -10.46 7.92 -4.86
N PRO A 151 -11.74 8.27 -5.09
CA PRO A 151 -12.13 9.59 -5.57
C PRO A 151 -11.69 10.76 -4.67
N ALA A 152 -11.41 10.52 -3.39
CA ALA A 152 -10.90 11.57 -2.50
C ALA A 152 -9.59 12.19 -3.02
N VAL A 153 -8.81 11.48 -3.83
CA VAL A 153 -7.56 11.97 -4.44
C VAL A 153 -7.75 13.25 -5.27
N MET A 154 -8.98 13.58 -5.68
CA MET A 154 -9.29 14.84 -6.38
C MET A 154 -8.89 16.10 -5.60
N VAL A 155 -8.71 16.03 -4.28
CA VAL A 155 -8.20 17.16 -3.48
C VAL A 155 -6.67 17.27 -3.47
N SER A 156 -5.94 16.33 -4.08
CA SER A 156 -4.48 16.43 -4.21
C SER A 156 -4.11 17.64 -5.08
N PRO A 157 -3.13 18.47 -4.67
CA PRO A 157 -2.69 19.63 -5.47
C PRO A 157 -2.29 19.29 -6.90
N VAL A 158 -1.68 18.12 -7.12
CA VAL A 158 -1.26 17.66 -8.45
C VAL A 158 -2.47 17.39 -9.34
N VAL A 159 -3.48 16.71 -8.80
CA VAL A 159 -4.74 16.42 -9.51
C VAL A 159 -5.53 17.71 -9.77
N GLN A 160 -5.62 18.59 -8.77
CA GLN A 160 -6.26 19.90 -8.91
C GLN A 160 -5.58 20.75 -9.99
N GLY A 161 -4.25 20.75 -10.04
CA GLY A 161 -3.48 21.44 -11.07
C GLY A 161 -3.82 20.94 -12.47
N ARG A 162 -3.88 19.62 -12.67
CA ARG A 162 -4.26 19.03 -13.95
C ARG A 162 -5.72 19.32 -14.33
N ILE A 163 -6.63 19.31 -13.37
CA ILE A 163 -8.04 19.69 -13.59
C ILE A 163 -8.12 21.16 -14.02
N ALA A 164 -7.44 22.08 -13.32
CA ALA A 164 -7.41 23.49 -13.66
C ALA A 164 -6.85 23.73 -15.07
N GLN A 165 -5.78 23.01 -15.44
CA GLN A 165 -5.25 23.03 -16.81
C GLN A 165 -6.29 22.56 -17.82
N GLY A 166 -7.03 21.48 -17.53
CA GLY A 166 -8.10 20.98 -18.40
C GLY A 166 -9.21 22.01 -18.61
N VAL A 167 -9.58 22.76 -17.57
CA VAL A 167 -10.54 23.87 -17.67
C VAL A 167 -10.01 24.96 -18.60
N LEU A 168 -8.76 25.40 -18.41
CA LEU A 168 -8.16 26.48 -19.21
C LEU A 168 -7.99 26.12 -20.69
N MET A 169 -7.91 24.82 -21.01
CA MET A 169 -7.71 24.30 -22.35
C MET A 169 -8.99 23.80 -23.02
N ASP A 170 -10.15 23.92 -22.35
CA ASP A 170 -11.43 23.33 -22.80
C ASP A 170 -11.30 21.83 -23.17
N ASP A 171 -10.53 21.08 -22.36
CA ASP A 171 -10.18 19.69 -22.61
C ASP A 171 -11.34 18.72 -22.29
N ASN A 172 -12.34 18.72 -23.16
CA ASN A 172 -13.53 17.87 -23.03
C ASN A 172 -13.17 16.37 -23.00
N GLY A 173 -12.10 15.96 -23.68
CA GLY A 173 -11.63 14.58 -23.69
C GLY A 173 -11.18 14.12 -22.30
N PHE A 174 -10.38 14.94 -21.63
CA PHE A 174 -9.98 14.73 -20.24
C PHE A 174 -11.18 14.64 -19.31
N PHE A 175 -12.13 15.58 -19.37
CA PHE A 175 -13.30 15.56 -18.47
C PHE A 175 -14.21 14.35 -18.70
N MET A 176 -14.37 13.91 -19.94
CA MET A 176 -15.08 12.66 -20.23
C MET A 176 -14.36 11.44 -19.64
N ALA A 177 -13.04 11.40 -19.71
CA ALA A 177 -12.24 10.32 -19.11
C ALA A 177 -12.26 10.36 -17.58
N LEU A 178 -12.17 11.54 -16.97
CA LEU A 178 -12.29 11.75 -15.53
C LEU A 178 -13.67 11.35 -15.01
N SER A 179 -14.74 11.77 -15.69
CA SER A 179 -16.11 11.34 -15.37
C SER A 179 -16.25 9.83 -15.44
N LYS A 180 -15.68 9.20 -16.47
CA LYS A 180 -15.63 7.73 -16.57
C LYS A 180 -14.87 7.11 -15.40
N ALA A 181 -13.74 7.67 -14.96
CA ALA A 181 -13.00 7.16 -13.82
C ALA A 181 -13.81 7.21 -12.52
N LEU A 182 -14.61 8.26 -12.32
CA LEU A 182 -15.46 8.43 -11.13
C LEU A 182 -16.64 7.45 -11.09
N ILE A 183 -17.24 7.14 -12.24
CA ILE A 183 -18.46 6.32 -12.31
C ILE A 183 -18.20 4.85 -12.66
N LYS A 184 -17.02 4.52 -13.19
CA LYS A 184 -16.71 3.15 -13.61
C LYS A 184 -16.66 2.23 -12.39
N ALA A 185 -17.19 1.03 -12.57
CA ALA A 185 -16.86 -0.08 -11.70
C ALA A 185 -15.34 -0.27 -11.69
N LYS A 186 -14.78 -0.49 -10.51
CA LYS A 186 -13.35 -0.74 -10.33
C LYS A 186 -12.88 -1.78 -11.36
N PRO A 187 -11.73 -1.56 -12.04
CA PRO A 187 -11.21 -2.52 -13.01
C PRO A 187 -11.16 -3.91 -12.40
N ARG A 188 -11.29 -4.94 -13.24
CA ARG A 188 -11.21 -6.33 -12.78
C ARG A 188 -9.88 -6.48 -12.04
N ARG A 189 -9.97 -6.63 -10.70
CA ARG A 189 -8.82 -6.83 -9.82
C ARG A 189 -7.95 -7.93 -10.43
N PRO A 190 -6.63 -7.78 -10.47
CA PRO A 190 -5.75 -8.90 -10.76
C PRO A 190 -6.13 -10.10 -9.88
N VAL A 191 -5.81 -11.33 -10.30
CA VAL A 191 -6.33 -12.53 -9.64
C VAL A 191 -6.05 -12.49 -8.13
N GLU A 192 -7.12 -12.51 -7.33
CA GLU A 192 -7.09 -12.19 -5.89
C GLU A 192 -6.17 -13.12 -5.07
N LYS A 193 -5.99 -14.35 -5.54
CA LYS A 193 -5.09 -15.32 -4.91
C LYS A 193 -3.62 -14.88 -4.89
N TYR A 194 -3.24 -13.86 -5.66
CA TYR A 194 -1.87 -13.34 -5.76
C TYR A 194 -1.66 -12.02 -5.03
N ASP A 195 -2.65 -11.48 -4.31
CA ASP A 195 -2.50 -10.27 -3.48
C ASP A 195 -1.36 -10.40 -2.45
N PRO A 196 -1.19 -11.53 -1.74
CA PRO A 196 -0.04 -11.73 -0.85
C PRO A 196 1.30 -11.58 -1.57
N ILE A 197 1.41 -12.05 -2.81
CA ILE A 197 2.64 -11.92 -3.60
C ILE A 197 2.87 -10.46 -3.97
N ARG A 198 1.83 -9.75 -4.44
CA ARG A 198 1.93 -8.33 -4.80
C ARG A 198 2.38 -7.48 -3.62
N TYR A 199 1.74 -7.68 -2.46
CA TYR A 199 2.09 -6.99 -1.22
C TYR A 199 3.56 -7.24 -0.83
N LEU A 200 3.97 -8.51 -0.76
CA LEU A 200 5.34 -8.86 -0.38
C LEU A 200 6.37 -8.34 -1.38
N VAL A 201 6.12 -8.43 -2.68
CA VAL A 201 7.03 -7.91 -3.71
C VAL A 201 7.17 -6.39 -3.57
N GLY A 202 6.08 -5.65 -3.37
CA GLY A 202 6.12 -4.20 -3.16
C GLY A 202 7.01 -3.83 -1.96
N VAL A 203 6.77 -4.45 -0.80
CA VAL A 203 7.55 -4.18 0.43
C VAL A 203 9.02 -4.57 0.27
N LEU A 204 9.32 -5.73 -0.33
CA LEU A 204 10.69 -6.19 -0.50
C LEU A 204 11.47 -5.42 -1.58
N ASP A 205 10.79 -4.88 -2.60
CA ASP A 205 11.39 -4.04 -3.64
C ASP A 205 11.66 -2.61 -3.16
N GLU A 206 10.83 -2.08 -2.26
CA GLU A 206 11.12 -0.81 -1.59
C GLU A 206 12.37 -0.88 -0.72
N THR A 207 12.62 -2.03 -0.09
CA THR A 207 13.79 -2.27 0.77
C THR A 207 15.02 -2.77 0.01
N GLY A 208 14.89 -3.04 -1.30
CA GLY A 208 15.97 -3.59 -2.13
C GLY A 208 16.39 -5.02 -1.75
N ILE A 209 15.58 -5.72 -0.94
CA ILE A 209 15.91 -7.07 -0.45
C ILE A 209 15.89 -8.06 -1.61
N LEU A 210 14.88 -8.00 -2.48
CA LEU A 210 14.71 -8.95 -3.58
C LEU A 210 15.87 -8.96 -4.58
N ASP A 211 16.56 -7.84 -4.75
CA ASP A 211 17.68 -7.73 -5.71
C ASP A 211 18.93 -8.51 -5.26
N ASN A 212 18.98 -8.94 -4.00
CA ASN A 212 20.08 -9.74 -3.45
C ASN A 212 19.88 -11.26 -3.61
N PHE A 213 18.75 -11.69 -4.19
CA PHE A 213 18.40 -13.10 -4.30
C PHE A 213 18.36 -13.58 -5.75
N SER A 214 18.78 -14.83 -5.98
CA SER A 214 18.63 -15.48 -7.28
C SER A 214 17.16 -15.85 -7.54
N TRP A 215 16.81 -16.15 -8.80
CA TRP A 215 15.45 -16.61 -9.12
C TRP A 215 15.13 -17.96 -8.47
N GLU A 216 16.13 -18.81 -8.27
CA GLU A 216 16.00 -20.05 -7.49
C GLU A 216 15.65 -19.76 -6.03
N ASP A 217 16.30 -18.77 -5.40
CA ASP A 217 15.98 -18.39 -4.03
C ASP A 217 14.57 -17.79 -3.92
N ILE A 218 14.19 -16.91 -4.85
CA ILE A 218 12.85 -16.31 -4.93
C ILE A 218 11.80 -17.41 -5.10
N TYR A 219 12.07 -18.40 -5.95
CA TYR A 219 11.18 -19.55 -6.11
C TYR A 219 10.99 -20.32 -4.80
N GLU A 220 12.09 -20.67 -4.14
CA GLU A 220 12.06 -21.41 -2.87
C GLU A 220 11.22 -20.64 -1.82
N ILE A 221 11.44 -19.34 -1.71
CA ILE A 221 10.72 -18.46 -0.78
C ILE A 221 9.21 -18.48 -1.08
N PHE A 222 8.80 -18.10 -2.30
CA PHE A 222 7.39 -17.87 -2.61
C PHE A 222 6.57 -19.14 -2.86
N VAL A 223 7.19 -20.19 -3.40
CA VAL A 223 6.50 -21.45 -3.78
C VAL A 223 6.67 -22.52 -2.71
N GLU A 224 7.90 -22.82 -2.28
CA GLU A 224 8.13 -23.95 -1.37
C GLU A 224 7.80 -23.60 0.08
N HIS A 225 8.26 -22.44 0.56
CA HIS A 225 8.15 -22.06 1.98
C HIS A 225 6.90 -21.28 2.33
N LEU A 226 6.50 -20.33 1.47
CA LEU A 226 5.31 -19.49 1.69
C LEU A 226 4.05 -20.05 1.00
N LYS A 227 4.20 -20.93 0.00
CA LYS A 227 3.10 -21.57 -0.74
C LYS A 227 2.10 -20.58 -1.35
N LEU A 228 2.58 -19.42 -1.79
CA LEU A 228 1.75 -18.35 -2.36
C LEU A 228 1.51 -18.54 -3.86
N TYR A 229 2.30 -19.39 -4.52
CA TYR A 229 2.17 -19.69 -5.94
C TYR A 229 2.10 -21.21 -6.17
N PRO A 230 1.26 -21.70 -7.10
CA PRO A 230 1.05 -23.12 -7.33
C PRO A 230 2.32 -23.84 -7.80
N SER A 231 2.75 -24.84 -7.02
CA SER A 231 3.89 -25.70 -7.32
C SER A 231 3.59 -26.78 -8.37
N ASP A 232 2.31 -27.03 -8.65
CA ASP A 232 1.80 -28.06 -9.57
C ASP A 232 1.47 -27.53 -10.97
N SER A 233 1.81 -26.27 -11.27
CA SER A 233 1.65 -25.72 -12.62
C SER A 233 2.70 -26.28 -13.59
N GLU A 234 2.44 -26.16 -14.90
CA GLU A 234 3.30 -26.72 -15.96
C GLU A 234 4.75 -26.18 -15.91
N ASP A 235 4.92 -24.90 -15.54
CA ASP A 235 6.21 -24.28 -15.27
C ASP A 235 6.07 -23.21 -14.15
N PRO A 236 6.17 -23.63 -12.88
CA PRO A 236 5.99 -22.76 -11.73
C PRO A 236 7.07 -21.66 -11.64
N HIS A 237 8.30 -21.97 -12.02
CA HIS A 237 9.43 -21.03 -12.01
C HIS A 237 9.21 -19.88 -12.98
N SER A 238 8.97 -20.20 -14.26
CA SER A 238 8.74 -19.16 -15.27
C SER A 238 7.45 -18.41 -15.02
N GLY A 239 6.42 -19.09 -14.50
CA GLY A 239 5.15 -18.47 -14.11
C GLY A 239 5.31 -17.41 -13.03
N LEU A 240 5.97 -17.77 -11.91
CA LEU A 240 6.27 -16.83 -10.83
C LEU A 240 7.15 -15.67 -11.31
N LYS A 241 8.19 -15.96 -12.09
CA LYS A 241 9.08 -14.94 -12.65
C LYS A 241 8.34 -13.93 -13.53
N LYS A 242 7.43 -14.40 -14.39
CA LYS A 242 6.57 -13.52 -15.21
C LYS A 242 5.65 -12.67 -14.34
N LEU A 243 5.09 -13.25 -13.27
CA LEU A 243 4.24 -12.50 -12.33
C LEU A 243 5.02 -11.38 -11.65
N ILE A 244 6.17 -11.69 -11.04
CA ILE A 244 7.00 -10.71 -10.32
C ILE A 244 7.53 -9.63 -11.28
N ASN A 245 8.02 -10.00 -12.45
CA ASN A 245 8.45 -9.01 -13.45
C ASN A 245 7.29 -8.15 -13.95
N GLY A 246 6.09 -8.72 -14.07
CA GLY A 246 4.88 -7.98 -14.42
C GLY A 246 4.48 -6.97 -13.35
N ILE A 247 4.68 -7.30 -12.07
CA ILE A 247 4.49 -6.39 -10.93
C ILE A 247 5.48 -5.23 -11.04
N ARG A 248 6.79 -5.53 -11.12
CA ARG A 248 7.87 -4.52 -11.22
C ARG A 248 7.73 -3.58 -12.40
N ALA A 249 7.44 -4.12 -13.59
CA ALA A 249 7.27 -3.33 -14.80
C ALA A 249 6.08 -2.37 -14.72
N GLN A 250 5.04 -2.71 -13.96
CA GLN A 250 3.91 -1.82 -13.73
C GLN A 250 4.26 -0.73 -12.70
N SER A 251 5.14 -1.02 -11.74
CA SER A 251 5.66 -0.03 -10.77
C SER A 251 6.60 1.02 -11.38
N GLY A 252 7.07 0.82 -12.62
CA GLY A 252 8.02 1.72 -13.27
C GLY A 252 9.47 1.51 -12.85
N LYS A 253 9.79 0.35 -12.25
CA LYS A 253 11.14 -0.14 -11.96
C LYS A 253 11.60 -1.16 -13.00
#